data_AF-A0A5E7YHJ8-F1
#
_entry.id   AF-A0A5E7YHJ8-F1
#
_cell.length_a   1.000
_cell.length_b   1.000
_cell.length_c   1.000
_cell.angle_alpha   90.00
_cell.angle_beta   90.00
_cell.angle_gamma   90.00
#
_symmetry.space_group_name_H-M   'P 1'
#
loop_
_entity.id
_entity.type
_entity.pdbx_description
1 polymer ?
#
loop_
_entity_poly.entity_id
_entity_poly.type
_entity_poly.pdbx_seq_one_letter_code
_entity_poly.pdbx_strand_id
1 'polypeptide(L)'
;MLKSEWNEFASHTLCKELRQSGQEKVSEETFVEKIKLFQAAWKNFEVTKEEITEVDFSLKKKKARVVVDLAYSAFTPNGEKVSFAGNALLGFRHQYGYWYINQAHIPGFSD
;
A
#
# COMPACT_ATOMS: atom_id res chain seq x y z
N MET A 1 -21.25 7.62 9.43
CA MET A 1 -20.18 7.13 8.54
C MET A 1 -18.91 7.05 9.39
N LEU A 2 -18.47 5.85 9.78
CA LEU A 2 -17.33 5.66 10.68
C LEU A 2 -16.03 5.96 9.92
N LYS A 3 -15.48 7.17 10.12
CA LYS A 3 -14.08 7.46 9.78
C LYS A 3 -13.22 6.82 10.85
N SER A 4 -12.84 5.56 10.67
CA SER A 4 -11.82 4.97 11.53
C SER A 4 -10.48 5.59 11.15
N GLU A 5 -9.93 6.42 12.03
CA GLU A 5 -8.53 6.85 11.93
C GLU A 5 -7.61 5.66 12.24
N TRP A 6 -6.43 5.61 11.63
CA TRP A 6 -5.45 4.54 11.89
C TRP A 6 -5.04 4.54 13.36
N ASN A 7 -5.07 3.38 14.00
CA ASN A 7 -4.70 3.20 15.40
C ASN A 7 -3.67 2.06 15.56
N GLU A 8 -3.15 1.90 16.78
CA GLU A 8 -2.12 0.92 17.11
C GLU A 8 -2.50 -0.53 16.72
N PHE A 9 -3.79 -0.88 16.79
CA PHE A 9 -4.27 -2.19 16.38
C PHE A 9 -4.17 -2.43 14.86
N ALA A 10 -4.37 -1.38 14.04
CA ALA A 10 -4.26 -1.46 12.57
C ALA A 10 -2.84 -1.79 12.10
N SER A 11 -1.82 -1.36 12.86
CA SER A 11 -0.40 -1.68 12.64
C SER A 11 -0.13 -3.19 12.61
N HIS A 12 -0.84 -3.95 13.46
CA HIS A 12 -0.66 -5.39 13.58
C HIS A 12 -1.54 -6.24 12.66
N THR A 13 -2.54 -5.64 11.99
CA THR A 13 -3.56 -6.37 11.22
C THR A 13 -3.45 -6.22 9.70
N LEU A 14 -2.98 -5.08 9.19
CA LEU A 14 -3.16 -4.75 7.76
C LEU A 14 -1.96 -5.06 6.86
N CYS A 15 -0.72 -4.99 7.36
CA CYS A 15 0.47 -5.35 6.57
C CYS A 15 1.66 -5.68 7.48
N LYS A 16 2.24 -6.89 7.34
CA LYS A 16 3.41 -7.30 8.14
C LYS A 16 4.73 -6.75 7.62
N GLU A 17 4.83 -6.39 6.34
CA GLU A 17 6.06 -5.88 5.72
C GLU A 17 5.74 -4.93 4.57
N LEU A 18 6.19 -3.67 4.64
CA LEU A 18 6.41 -2.86 3.45
C LEU A 18 7.83 -3.09 2.95
N ARG A 19 8.00 -3.13 1.63
CA ARG A 19 9.34 -3.21 1.01
C ARG A 19 9.55 -2.03 0.10
N GLN A 20 10.70 -1.36 0.26
CA GLN A 20 11.19 -0.37 -0.69
C GLN A 20 11.67 -1.09 -1.95
N SER A 21 11.53 -0.42 -3.10
CA SER A 21 12.05 -0.94 -4.37
C SER A 21 13.49 -1.40 -4.18
N GLY A 22 13.77 -2.69 -4.40
CA GLY A 22 15.14 -3.21 -4.30
C GLY A 22 15.59 -3.82 -2.97
N GLN A 23 14.68 -4.24 -2.07
CA GLN A 23 14.87 -5.30 -1.05
C GLN A 23 14.90 -4.89 0.44
N GLU A 24 14.90 -3.61 0.81
CA GLU A 24 14.90 -3.26 2.23
C GLU A 24 13.50 -3.27 2.86
N LYS A 25 13.40 -3.96 4.00
CA LYS A 25 12.21 -4.03 4.83
C LYS A 25 12.04 -2.69 5.52
N VAL A 26 10.92 -2.03 5.29
CA VAL A 26 10.56 -0.78 5.99
C VAL A 26 10.16 -1.13 7.43
N SER A 27 10.66 -0.38 8.41
CA SER A 27 10.28 -0.54 9.82
C SER A 27 8.79 -0.26 10.03
N GLU A 28 8.21 -0.81 11.10
CA GLU A 28 6.80 -0.60 11.44
C GLU A 28 6.48 0.89 11.71
N GLU A 29 7.41 1.62 12.32
CA GLU A 29 7.30 3.06 12.58
C GLU A 29 7.19 3.86 11.27
N THR A 30 8.12 3.65 10.32
CA THR A 30 8.10 4.30 9.00
C THR A 30 6.86 3.91 8.20
N PHE A 31 6.37 2.68 8.36
CA PHE A 31 5.12 2.26 7.74
C PHE A 31 3.92 3.06 8.26
N VAL A 32 3.78 3.17 9.59
CA VAL A 32 2.69 3.91 10.22
C VAL A 32 2.73 5.39 9.83
N GLU A 33 3.91 6.01 9.78
CA GLU A 33 4.07 7.39 9.31
C GLU A 33 3.60 7.58 7.87
N LYS A 34 4.01 6.68 6.97
CA LYS A 34 3.60 6.73 5.55
C LYS A 34 2.10 6.54 5.38
N ILE A 35 1.48 5.64 6.15
CA ILE A 35 0.03 5.47 6.16
C ILE A 35 -0.67 6.72 6.69
N LYS A 36 -0.18 7.34 7.77
CA LYS A 36 -0.75 8.60 8.30
C LYS A 36 -0.66 9.73 7.30
N LEU A 37 0.46 9.88 6.58
CA LEU A 37 0.62 10.86 5.51
C LEU A 37 -0.40 10.63 4.39
N PHE A 38 -0.57 9.37 3.97
CA PHE A 38 -1.57 9.01 2.96
C PHE A 38 -2.99 9.29 3.45
N GLN A 39 -3.31 8.94 4.70
CA GLN A 39 -4.60 9.24 5.32
C GLN A 39 -4.85 10.73 5.53
N ALA A 40 -3.83 11.57 5.66
CA ALA A 40 -4.00 13.02 5.70
C ALA A 40 -4.30 13.56 4.30
N ALA A 41 -3.62 13.02 3.29
CA ALA A 41 -3.75 13.47 1.91
C ALA A 41 -4.88 12.78 1.14
N TRP A 42 -5.55 11.73 1.67
CA TRP A 42 -6.41 10.80 0.89
C TRP A 42 -7.49 11.48 0.04
N LYS A 43 -8.08 12.58 0.53
CA LYS A 43 -9.12 13.34 -0.19
C LYS A 43 -8.59 14.10 -1.40
N ASN A 44 -7.28 14.31 -1.44
CA ASN A 44 -6.56 15.05 -2.45
C ASN A 44 -5.86 14.11 -3.44
N PHE A 45 -6.07 12.79 -3.32
CA PHE A 45 -5.55 11.85 -4.30
C PHE A 45 -6.46 11.81 -5.52
N GLU A 46 -5.82 11.87 -6.68
CA GLU A 46 -6.44 11.64 -7.97
C GLU A 46 -5.71 10.47 -8.62
N VAL A 47 -6.39 9.32 -8.73
CA VAL A 47 -5.89 8.14 -9.45
C VAL A 47 -6.18 8.36 -10.93
N THR A 48 -5.13 8.41 -11.74
CA THR A 48 -5.22 8.65 -13.19
C THR A 48 -5.03 7.38 -14.01
N LYS A 49 -4.38 6.36 -13.44
CA LYS A 49 -4.27 5.03 -14.04
C LYS A 49 -4.30 3.95 -12.95
N GLU A 50 -5.10 2.92 -13.18
CA GLU A 50 -5.13 1.69 -12.37
C GLU A 50 -5.38 0.50 -13.31
N GLU A 51 -4.36 -0.32 -13.55
CA GLU A 51 -4.46 -1.47 -14.45
C GLU A 51 -3.79 -2.69 -13.81
N ILE A 52 -4.55 -3.76 -13.58
CA ILE A 52 -3.98 -5.02 -13.09
C ILE A 52 -3.21 -5.69 -14.22
N THR A 53 -1.90 -5.81 -14.06
CA THR A 53 -1.00 -6.37 -15.09
C THR A 53 -0.66 -7.83 -14.84
N GLU A 54 -0.63 -8.27 -13.57
CA GLU A 54 -0.28 -9.65 -13.22
C GLU A 54 -1.02 -10.11 -11.96
N VAL A 55 -1.50 -11.35 -11.97
CA VAL A 55 -2.06 -12.03 -10.78
C VAL A 55 -1.43 -13.42 -10.66
N ASP A 56 -0.78 -13.69 -9.53
CA ASP A 56 -0.34 -15.03 -9.11
C ASP A 56 -1.15 -15.45 -7.88
N PHE A 57 -1.84 -16.58 -7.97
CA PHE A 57 -2.66 -17.10 -6.88
C PHE A 57 -2.35 -18.58 -6.62
N SER A 58 -2.08 -18.91 -5.35
CA SER A 58 -1.83 -20.29 -4.94
C SER A 58 -2.52 -20.61 -3.61
N LEU A 59 -3.62 -21.36 -3.70
CA LEU A 59 -4.32 -21.89 -2.52
C LEU A 59 -3.44 -22.84 -1.72
N LYS A 60 -2.68 -23.71 -2.40
CA LYS A 60 -1.73 -24.64 -1.76
C LYS A 60 -0.68 -23.91 -0.93
N LYS A 61 -0.12 -22.82 -1.48
CA LYS A 61 0.88 -22.00 -0.78
C LYS A 61 0.26 -20.99 0.18
N LYS A 62 -1.07 -20.84 0.18
CA LYS A 62 -1.81 -19.81 0.93
C LYS A 62 -1.26 -18.40 0.66
N LYS A 63 -0.91 -18.12 -0.60
CA LYS A 63 -0.31 -16.86 -1.05
C LYS A 63 -1.00 -16.36 -2.32
N ALA A 64 -1.07 -15.06 -2.46
CA ALA A 64 -1.41 -14.39 -3.72
C ALA A 64 -0.51 -13.17 -3.92
N ARG A 65 -0.35 -12.74 -5.16
CA ARG A 65 0.36 -11.53 -5.54
C ARG A 65 -0.39 -10.88 -6.69
N VAL A 66 -0.56 -9.57 -6.60
CA VAL A 66 -1.16 -8.73 -7.63
C VAL A 66 -0.16 -7.64 -7.99
N VAL A 67 0.09 -7.44 -9.27
CA VAL A 67 0.87 -6.32 -9.80
C VAL A 67 -0.09 -5.40 -10.55
N VAL A 68 0.04 -4.11 -10.28
CA VAL A 68 -0.83 -3.05 -10.83
C VAL A 68 0.06 -1.98 -11.42
N ASP A 69 -0.17 -1.61 -12.68
CA ASP A 69 0.37 -0.37 -13.22
C ASP A 69 -0.49 0.79 -12.72
N LEU A 70 0.10 1.62 -11.88
CA LEU A 70 -0.59 2.63 -11.08
C LEU A 70 0.00 4.00 -11.37
N ALA A 71 -0.86 4.97 -11.67
CA ALA A 71 -0.51 6.38 -11.70
C ALA A 71 -1.52 7.17 -10.88
N TYR A 72 -1.01 8.05 -10.02
CA TYR A 72 -1.82 8.90 -9.19
C TYR A 72 -1.10 10.21 -8.87
N SER A 73 -1.85 11.17 -8.34
CA SER A 73 -1.29 12.43 -7.86
C SER A 73 -1.90 12.82 -6.53
N ALA A 74 -1.18 13.60 -5.75
CA ALA A 74 -1.64 14.13 -4.47
C ALA A 74 -1.15 15.57 -4.29
N PHE A 75 -1.86 16.35 -3.49
CA PHE A 75 -1.43 17.68 -3.09
C PHE A 75 -0.62 17.62 -1.79
N THR A 76 0.55 18.26 -1.76
CA THR A 76 1.35 18.44 -0.54
C THR A 76 0.61 19.37 0.43
N PRO A 77 1.00 19.42 1.72
CA PRO A 77 0.46 20.39 2.68
C PRO A 77 0.59 21.85 2.21
N ASN A 78 1.56 22.14 1.33
CA ASN A 78 1.80 23.47 0.77
C ASN A 78 0.96 23.75 -0.49
N GLY A 79 0.11 22.81 -0.92
CA GLY A 79 -0.77 22.96 -2.09
C GLY A 79 -0.12 22.59 -3.43
N GLU A 80 1.07 22.00 -3.43
CA GLU A 80 1.76 21.59 -4.66
C GLU A 80 1.27 20.20 -5.11
N LYS A 81 0.97 20.03 -6.40
CA LYS A 81 0.59 18.72 -6.95
C LYS A 81 1.84 17.89 -7.23
N VAL A 82 1.96 16.74 -6.59
CA VAL A 82 3.00 15.74 -6.83
C VAL A 82 2.37 14.53 -7.51
N SER A 83 3.04 13.99 -8.52
CA SER A 83 2.55 12.84 -9.30
C SER A 83 3.49 11.64 -9.13
N PHE A 84 2.90 10.46 -9.05
CA PHE A 84 3.57 9.18 -8.86
C PHE A 84 3.08 8.21 -9.93
N ALA A 85 3.98 7.45 -10.54
CA ALA A 85 3.64 6.46 -11.54
C ALA A 85 4.61 5.27 -11.48
N GLY A 86 4.08 4.05 -11.66
CA GLY A 86 4.87 2.83 -11.76
C GLY A 86 4.12 1.59 -11.31
N ASN A 87 4.84 0.47 -11.23
CA ASN A 87 4.28 -0.80 -10.80
C ASN A 87 4.11 -0.85 -9.28
N ALA A 88 2.86 -0.89 -8.84
CA ALA A 88 2.50 -1.30 -7.50
C ALA A 88 2.43 -2.83 -7.39
N LEU A 89 2.78 -3.37 -6.23
CA LEU A 89 2.68 -4.79 -5.91
C LEU A 89 1.96 -4.96 -4.59
N LEU A 90 0.97 -5.85 -4.56
CA LEU A 90 0.28 -6.29 -3.36
C LEU A 90 0.48 -7.79 -3.19
N GLY A 91 1.11 -8.20 -2.09
CA GLY A 91 1.23 -9.59 -1.68
C GLY A 91 0.22 -9.91 -0.59
N PHE A 92 -0.41 -11.07 -0.68
CA PHE A 92 -1.41 -11.55 0.25
C PHE A 92 -1.03 -12.89 0.85
N ARG A 93 -1.43 -13.11 2.10
CA ARG A 93 -1.30 -14.40 2.80
C ARG A 93 -2.64 -14.81 3.39
N HIS A 94 -2.97 -16.09 3.28
CA HIS A 94 -4.16 -16.66 3.89
C HIS A 94 -3.83 -17.26 5.27
N GLN A 95 -4.37 -16.67 6.33
CA GLN A 95 -4.25 -17.16 7.72
C GLN A 95 -5.60 -17.08 8.41
N TYR A 96 -5.90 -18.05 9.28
CA TYR A 96 -7.13 -18.10 10.07
C TYR A 96 -8.44 -17.91 9.28
N GLY A 97 -8.46 -18.35 8.01
CA GLY A 97 -9.64 -18.28 7.15
C GLY A 97 -9.84 -16.96 6.41
N TYR A 98 -8.91 -16.02 6.50
CA TYR A 98 -8.95 -14.76 5.76
C TYR A 98 -7.65 -14.47 5.01
N TRP A 99 -7.78 -13.74 3.90
CA TRP A 99 -6.64 -13.16 3.19
C TRP A 99 -6.33 -11.79 3.78
N TYR A 100 -5.07 -11.53 4.09
CA TYR A 100 -4.61 -10.21 4.49
C TYR A 100 -3.41 -9.80 3.63
N ILE A 101 -3.27 -8.50 3.41
CA ILE A 101 -2.11 -7.94 2.72
C ILE A 101 -0.91 -8.18 3.61
N ASN A 102 0.09 -8.90 3.11
CA ASN A 102 1.32 -9.19 3.84
C ASN A 102 2.53 -8.48 3.24
N GLN A 103 2.36 -7.87 2.08
CA GLN A 103 3.37 -7.09 1.40
C GLN A 103 2.68 -6.02 0.54
N ALA A 104 3.20 -4.80 0.57
CA ALA A 104 2.82 -3.77 -0.39
C ALA A 104 4.05 -3.00 -0.88
N HIS A 105 4.05 -2.63 -2.15
CA HIS A 105 4.96 -1.71 -2.80
C HIS A 105 4.10 -0.77 -3.65
N ILE A 106 4.20 0.52 -3.41
CA ILE A 106 3.37 1.54 -4.08
C ILE A 106 4.34 2.67 -4.50
N PRO A 107 4.32 3.14 -5.75
CA PRO A 107 5.13 4.29 -6.17
C PRO A 107 4.97 5.46 -5.20
N GLY A 108 6.04 6.14 -4.77
CA GLY A 108 5.95 7.23 -3.77
C GLY A 108 5.89 6.80 -2.30
N PHE A 109 5.78 5.50 -1.99
CA PHE A 109 5.94 4.99 -0.60
C PHE A 109 7.39 4.65 -0.26
N SER A 110 8.34 4.78 -1.17
CA SER A 110 9.70 4.27 -0.99
C SER A 110 10.79 5.15 -1.58
N ASP A 111 10.49 6.43 -1.77
CA ASP A 111 11.43 7.44 -2.24
C ASP A 111 11.94 8.29 -1.07
#